data_AF-A0A8S9JV90-F1
#
_entry.id   AF-A0A8S9JV90-F1
#
_cell.length_a   1.000
_cell.length_b   1.000
_cell.length_c   1.000
_cell.angle_alpha   90.00
_cell.angle_beta   90.00
_cell.angle_gamma   90.00
#
_symmetry.space_group_name_H-M   'P 1'
#
loop_
_entity.id
_entity.type
_entity.pdbx_description
1 polymer ?
#
loop_
_entity_poly.entity_id
_entity_poly.type
_entity_poly.pdbx_seq_one_letter_code
_entity_poly.pdbx_strand_id
1 'polypeptide(L)'
;MQLPGEKIVGLAKFFLGVGIPGDAKDFFNQIDALACLEDNRFSVPLILSLPSTVISLTKNEPLKVKVSTVLGSKAPALSVKLAQALSSGSKGSSVINNQELKFDADTATYFLDSFPKNFDVGKYTFVFEILVDESANEKAYITEAQTKVPIAATGAITIENAEIAVLDSDVGSVESQKKLDLTKDEAVSLSANHLQKLRLSFQLTTPLGHVFKPHQSFLKLKHESQVEHIFLVKTSGKKSELVLDFLGLVEKLYYLSGKYEIQLTIGDASMENSLLSNIGHIDLELPERPEKAARPPLQPTDPYSRYGPKAEISHIFRVPEKLPAKQLSLVFLGLIVLPFIGFLIGLTRLGVNIKSFPSSVGAATSALLFHGGIGAVLLLYVLFWLDLFTTLKALSLLGVFLLFVGHRTLSHLAAASNKLKSA
;
A
#
# COMPACT_ATOMS: atom_id res chain seq x y z
N MET A 1 -15.02 32.75 55.29
CA MET A 1 -13.84 33.14 54.49
C MET A 1 -14.36 33.84 53.24
N GLN A 2 -14.16 35.15 53.10
CA GLN A 2 -14.60 35.89 51.91
C GLN A 2 -13.72 35.48 50.72
N LEU A 3 -14.27 34.69 49.81
CA LEU A 3 -13.60 34.35 48.56
C LEU A 3 -13.65 35.58 47.63
N PRO A 4 -12.51 35.97 47.01
CA PRO A 4 -12.52 36.99 45.97
C PRO A 4 -13.50 36.62 44.86
N GLY A 5 -14.23 37.62 44.36
CA GLY A 5 -15.28 37.44 43.36
C GLY A 5 -14.87 36.68 42.10
N GLU A 6 -13.66 36.95 41.58
CA GLU A 6 -13.11 36.23 40.43
C GLU A 6 -12.95 34.73 40.69
N LYS A 7 -12.60 34.33 41.92
CA LYS A 7 -12.50 32.92 42.29
C LYS A 7 -13.86 32.23 42.33
N ILE A 8 -14.93 32.95 42.67
CA ILE A 8 -16.30 32.44 42.66
C ILE A 8 -16.73 32.11 41.22
N VAL A 9 -16.48 33.02 40.28
CA VAL A 9 -16.76 32.80 38.84
C VAL A 9 -15.90 31.66 38.29
N GLY A 10 -14.62 31.60 38.67
CA GLY A 10 -13.73 30.51 38.26
C GLY A 10 -14.21 29.14 38.75
N LEU A 11 -14.68 29.05 40.00
CA LEU A 11 -15.23 27.82 40.58
C LEU A 11 -16.53 27.39 39.88
N ALA A 12 -17.40 28.35 39.58
CA ALA A 12 -18.62 28.12 38.79
C ALA A 12 -18.29 27.52 37.41
N LYS A 13 -17.33 28.13 36.69
CA LYS A 13 -16.88 27.62 35.38
C LYS A 13 -16.22 26.24 35.48
N PHE A 14 -15.45 25.98 36.54
CA PHE A 14 -14.87 24.66 36.78
C PHE A 14 -15.96 23.59 36.90
N PHE A 15 -16.93 23.79 37.78
CA PHE A 15 -18.02 22.83 37.94
C PHE A 15 -18.86 22.68 36.68
N LEU A 16 -19.14 23.75 35.94
CA LEU A 16 -19.84 23.64 34.65
C LEU A 16 -19.00 22.92 33.58
N GLY A 17 -17.68 23.12 33.59
CA GLY A 17 -16.74 22.53 32.64
C GLY A 17 -16.50 21.03 32.83
N VAL A 18 -16.80 20.48 34.00
CA VAL A 18 -16.77 19.01 34.25
C VAL A 18 -17.82 18.28 33.39
N GLY A 19 -18.90 18.96 32.98
CA GLY A 19 -19.99 18.34 32.23
C GLY A 19 -20.79 17.37 33.10
N ILE A 20 -21.08 16.18 32.58
CA ILE A 20 -21.80 15.12 33.30
C ILE A 20 -20.75 14.10 33.81
N PRO A 21 -20.52 13.98 35.14
CA PRO A 21 -19.60 13.02 35.71
C PRO A 21 -20.05 11.58 35.45
N GLY A 22 -19.10 10.64 35.46
CA GLY A 22 -19.38 9.22 35.26
C GLY A 22 -20.07 8.53 36.46
N ASP A 23 -20.06 9.16 37.63
CA ASP A 23 -20.64 8.59 38.86
C ASP A 23 -21.75 9.48 39.44
N ALA A 24 -22.79 8.84 39.99
CA ALA A 24 -23.96 9.53 40.53
C ALA A 24 -23.64 10.37 41.77
N LYS A 25 -22.69 9.95 42.61
CA LYS A 25 -22.26 10.71 43.79
C LYS A 25 -21.54 11.99 43.38
N ASP A 26 -20.67 11.90 42.37
CA ASP A 26 -19.96 13.06 41.85
C ASP A 26 -20.90 14.04 41.17
N PHE A 27 -21.89 13.54 40.42
CA PHE A 27 -22.95 14.38 39.85
C PHE A 27 -23.76 15.08 40.94
N PHE A 28 -24.17 14.37 42.00
CA PHE A 28 -24.86 14.98 43.14
C PHE A 28 -24.02 16.08 43.79
N ASN A 29 -22.75 15.81 44.09
CA ASN A 29 -21.84 16.78 44.71
C ASN A 29 -21.63 18.02 43.82
N GLN A 30 -21.56 17.84 42.49
CA GLN A 30 -21.43 18.93 41.54
C GLN A 30 -22.69 19.80 41.52
N ILE A 31 -23.88 19.21 41.47
CA ILE A 31 -25.15 19.94 41.50
C ILE A 31 -25.32 20.67 42.84
N ASP A 32 -24.99 20.03 43.96
CA ASP A 32 -25.03 20.64 45.29
C ASP A 32 -24.07 21.84 45.40
N ALA A 33 -22.86 21.71 44.85
CA ALA A 33 -21.90 22.81 44.78
C ALA A 33 -22.40 23.96 43.89
N LEU A 34 -23.03 23.69 42.74
CA LEU A 34 -23.64 24.70 41.88
C LEU A 34 -24.85 25.37 42.56
N ALA A 35 -25.67 24.63 43.30
CA ALA A 35 -26.77 25.18 44.08
C ALA A 35 -26.29 26.12 45.20
N CYS A 36 -25.18 25.78 45.87
CA CYS A 36 -24.53 26.66 46.84
C CYS A 36 -24.04 27.98 46.21
N LEU A 37 -23.62 27.95 44.95
CA LEU A 37 -23.21 29.15 44.21
C LEU A 37 -24.41 29.99 43.75
N GLU A 38 -25.53 29.35 43.41
CA GLU A 38 -26.79 30.02 43.04
C GLU A 38 -27.40 30.80 44.21
N ASP A 39 -27.45 30.20 45.40
CA ASP A 39 -28.01 30.82 46.61
C ASP A 39 -26.94 31.44 47.53
N ASN A 40 -25.90 32.01 46.92
CA ASN A 40 -24.85 32.67 47.67
C ASN A 40 -25.29 34.06 48.15
N ARG A 41 -25.24 34.29 49.47
CA ARG A 41 -25.59 35.57 50.10
C ARG A 41 -24.63 36.72 49.77
N PHE A 42 -23.41 36.42 49.32
CA PHE A 42 -22.40 37.43 49.01
C PHE A 42 -22.40 37.84 47.56
N SER A 43 -22.22 36.89 46.64
CA SER A 43 -22.22 37.19 45.21
C SER A 43 -22.66 35.98 44.40
N VAL A 44 -23.59 36.19 43.47
CA VAL A 44 -24.07 35.14 42.56
C VAL A 44 -23.31 35.25 41.23
N PRO A 45 -22.62 34.19 40.77
CA PRO A 45 -21.87 34.21 39.53
C PRO A 45 -22.79 34.20 38.30
N LEU A 46 -22.54 35.12 37.38
CA LEU A 46 -23.16 35.16 36.06
C LEU A 46 -22.26 34.45 35.04
N ILE A 47 -22.88 33.60 34.22
CA ILE A 47 -22.21 32.79 33.21
C ILE A 47 -22.72 33.21 31.83
N LEU A 48 -21.76 33.57 30.98
CA LEU A 48 -21.99 33.79 29.57
C LEU A 48 -21.91 32.46 28.83
N SER A 49 -22.96 32.12 28.09
CA SER A 49 -23.08 30.91 27.29
C SER A 49 -23.53 31.27 25.87
N LEU A 50 -23.05 30.51 24.89
CA LEU A 50 -23.47 30.65 23.50
C LEU A 50 -24.19 29.37 23.09
N PRO A 51 -25.41 29.46 22.53
CA PRO A 51 -26.11 28.28 22.00
C PRO A 51 -25.35 27.59 20.86
N SER A 52 -24.57 28.34 20.09
CA SER A 52 -23.69 27.84 19.03
C SER A 52 -22.40 28.64 19.00
N THR A 53 -21.27 27.96 18.79
CA THR A 53 -19.95 28.56 18.52
C THR A 53 -19.62 28.58 17.03
N VAL A 54 -20.57 28.18 16.18
CA VAL A 54 -20.46 28.20 14.71
C VAL A 54 -21.53 29.14 14.17
N ILE A 55 -21.14 30.00 13.23
CA ILE A 55 -22.02 31.03 12.65
C ILE A 55 -21.94 30.94 11.14
N SER A 56 -23.09 30.71 10.49
CA SER A 56 -23.19 30.70 9.03
C SER A 56 -23.36 32.11 8.47
N LEU A 57 -22.36 32.58 7.72
CA LEU A 57 -22.43 33.82 6.94
C LEU A 57 -23.37 33.69 5.75
N THR A 58 -23.51 32.50 5.17
CA THR A 58 -24.40 32.27 4.02
C THR A 58 -25.87 32.33 4.40
N LYS A 59 -26.23 31.85 5.60
CA LYS A 59 -27.59 31.93 6.13
C LYS A 59 -27.89 33.23 6.86
N ASN A 60 -26.92 34.13 6.98
CA ASN A 60 -27.00 35.35 7.80
C ASN A 60 -27.45 35.05 9.24
N GLU A 61 -26.87 34.02 9.86
CA GLU A 61 -27.21 33.65 11.23
C GLU A 61 -26.71 34.71 12.22
N PRO A 62 -27.57 35.23 13.12
CA PRO A 62 -27.14 36.18 14.13
C PRO A 62 -26.30 35.48 15.21
N LEU A 63 -25.32 36.20 15.77
CA LEU A 63 -24.68 35.76 17.01
C LEU A 63 -25.72 35.79 18.13
N LYS A 64 -25.86 34.71 18.90
CA LYS A 64 -26.70 34.66 20.09
C LYS A 64 -25.85 34.38 21.32
N VAL A 65 -26.10 35.15 22.37
CA VAL A 65 -25.40 35.08 23.65
C VAL A 65 -26.44 35.07 24.75
N LYS A 66 -26.32 34.15 25.70
CA LYS A 66 -27.19 34.09 26.87
C LYS A 66 -26.36 34.29 28.13
N VAL A 67 -26.82 35.19 28.99
CA VAL A 67 -26.26 35.39 30.32
C VAL A 67 -27.27 34.85 31.32
N SER A 68 -26.84 33.91 32.15
CA SER A 68 -27.68 33.32 33.19
C SER A 68 -26.85 33.05 34.44
N THR A 69 -27.51 32.71 35.53
CA THR A 69 -26.82 32.14 36.69
C THR A 69 -26.36 30.71 36.40
N VAL A 70 -25.65 30.10 37.35
CA VAL A 70 -25.08 28.75 37.21
C VAL A 70 -26.12 27.65 37.00
N LEU A 71 -27.32 27.81 37.55
CA LEU A 71 -28.45 26.87 37.33
C LEU A 71 -29.41 27.32 36.22
N GLY A 72 -29.09 28.39 35.49
CA GLY A 72 -29.86 28.85 34.33
C GLY A 72 -31.01 29.80 34.63
N SER A 73 -31.08 30.36 35.85
CA SER A 73 -32.04 31.40 36.22
C SER A 73 -31.81 32.69 35.41
N LYS A 74 -32.86 33.52 35.29
CA LYS A 74 -32.78 34.80 34.58
C LYS A 74 -31.78 35.72 35.24
N ALA A 75 -30.88 36.29 34.44
CA ALA A 75 -29.94 37.31 34.89
C ALA A 75 -30.66 38.64 35.18
N PRO A 76 -30.09 39.52 36.03
CA PRO A 76 -30.61 40.87 36.25
C PRO A 76 -30.49 41.75 35.01
N ALA A 77 -31.01 42.98 35.08
CA ALA A 77 -30.78 43.99 34.04
C ALA A 77 -29.27 44.23 33.85
N LEU A 78 -28.77 43.89 32.68
CA LEU A 78 -27.36 44.00 32.30
C LEU A 78 -27.23 44.29 30.81
N SER A 79 -26.10 44.88 30.40
CA SER A 79 -25.72 44.99 29.00
C SER A 79 -24.51 44.11 28.68
N VAL A 80 -24.53 43.52 27.49
CA VAL A 80 -23.44 42.68 26.99
C VAL A 80 -22.81 43.39 25.80
N LYS A 81 -21.49 43.59 25.88
CA LYS A 81 -20.68 44.19 24.82
C LYS A 81 -19.73 43.18 24.24
N LEU A 82 -19.67 43.10 22.92
CA LEU A 82 -18.59 42.45 22.19
C LEU A 82 -17.44 43.46 22.08
N ALA A 83 -16.53 43.42 23.05
CA ALA A 83 -15.41 44.35 23.14
C ALA A 83 -14.49 44.20 21.93
N GLN A 84 -14.13 42.95 21.58
CA GLN A 84 -13.23 42.67 20.47
C GLN A 84 -13.58 41.33 19.79
N ALA A 85 -13.39 41.26 18.47
CA ALA A 85 -13.32 39.99 17.74
C ALA A 85 -11.95 39.86 17.06
N LEU A 86 -11.11 38.95 17.54
CA LEU A 86 -9.75 38.75 17.06
C LEU A 86 -9.73 37.61 16.03
N SER A 87 -9.22 37.86 14.82
CA SER A 87 -9.00 36.79 13.84
C SER A 87 -7.77 35.97 14.23
N SER A 88 -7.87 34.64 14.20
CA SER A 88 -6.77 33.76 14.56
C SER A 88 -5.59 33.80 13.57
N GLY A 89 -5.80 34.35 12.36
CA GLY A 89 -4.80 34.40 11.29
C GLY A 89 -4.07 35.73 11.13
N SER A 90 -4.59 36.83 11.71
CA SER A 90 -3.96 38.14 11.66
C SER A 90 -3.38 38.51 13.04
N LYS A 91 -2.18 39.09 13.05
CA LYS A 91 -1.54 39.54 14.30
C LYS A 91 -2.29 40.74 14.88
N GLY A 92 -3.33 40.46 15.67
CA GLY A 92 -3.94 41.42 16.60
C GLY A 92 -4.86 42.48 16.00
N SER A 93 -5.26 42.38 14.72
CA SER A 93 -6.28 43.27 14.17
C SER A 93 -7.67 42.80 14.62
N SER A 94 -8.33 43.57 15.47
CA SER A 94 -9.73 43.33 15.82
C SER A 94 -10.63 43.66 14.63
N VAL A 95 -11.49 42.72 14.26
CA VAL A 95 -12.45 42.87 13.17
C VAL A 95 -13.70 43.63 13.64
N ILE A 96 -14.07 43.41 14.90
CA ILE A 96 -15.15 44.12 15.60
C ILE A 96 -14.54 44.81 16.80
N ASN A 97 -14.90 46.08 17.00
CA ASN A 97 -14.49 46.88 18.15
C ASN A 97 -15.72 47.46 18.83
N ASN A 98 -15.88 47.12 20.12
CA ASN A 98 -16.82 47.72 21.04
C ASN A 98 -18.27 47.82 20.50
N GLN A 99 -18.87 46.66 20.23
CA GLN A 99 -20.24 46.56 19.73
C GLN A 99 -21.18 46.10 20.86
N GLU A 100 -22.21 46.89 21.16
CA GLU A 100 -23.24 46.51 22.13
C GLU A 100 -24.27 45.56 21.50
N LEU A 101 -24.63 44.48 22.22
CA LEU A 101 -25.60 43.49 21.76
C LEU A 101 -27.03 43.92 22.10
N LYS A 102 -27.97 43.64 21.20
CA LYS A 102 -29.40 43.92 21.44
C LYS A 102 -29.99 42.82 22.33
N PHE A 103 -30.84 43.19 23.27
CA PHE A 103 -31.52 42.23 24.15
C PHE A 103 -32.92 41.89 23.61
N ASP A 104 -33.21 40.60 23.50
CA ASP A 104 -34.55 40.06 23.23
C ASP A 104 -35.17 39.57 24.56
N ALA A 105 -36.26 40.23 24.96
CA ALA A 105 -36.96 39.93 26.21
C ALA A 105 -37.73 38.61 26.19
N ASP A 106 -38.17 38.15 25.03
CA ASP A 106 -38.99 36.93 24.89
C ASP A 106 -38.14 35.67 25.11
N THR A 107 -36.93 35.66 24.55
CA THR A 107 -35.98 34.55 24.67
C THR A 107 -34.95 34.75 25.78
N ALA A 108 -34.88 35.94 26.38
CA ALA A 108 -33.83 36.37 27.30
C ALA A 108 -32.43 36.16 26.71
N THR A 109 -32.24 36.51 25.43
CA THR A 109 -30.96 36.38 24.72
C THR A 109 -30.48 37.71 24.16
N TYR A 110 -29.16 37.87 24.14
CA TYR A 110 -28.48 38.98 23.51
C TYR A 110 -28.05 38.57 22.11
N PHE A 111 -28.24 39.43 21.12
CA PHE A 111 -27.93 39.10 19.74
C PHE A 111 -27.24 40.22 18.98
N LEU A 112 -26.48 39.82 17.97
CA LEU A 112 -25.90 40.70 16.95
C LEU A 112 -26.44 40.26 15.58
N ASP A 113 -27.31 41.09 14.99
CA ASP A 113 -27.99 40.78 13.72
C ASP A 113 -27.07 40.78 12.51
N SER A 114 -26.07 41.66 12.51
CA SER A 114 -25.22 41.90 11.34
C SER A 114 -23.78 42.10 11.77
N PHE A 115 -22.88 41.36 11.13
CA PHE A 115 -21.45 41.54 11.28
C PHE A 115 -20.95 42.68 10.38
N PRO A 116 -19.84 43.35 10.73
CA PRO A 116 -19.30 44.41 9.90
C PRO A 116 -18.74 43.86 8.58
N LYS A 117 -18.59 44.73 7.58
CA LYS A 117 -18.23 44.36 6.20
C LYS A 117 -16.87 43.70 6.02
N ASN A 118 -16.01 43.76 7.03
CA ASN A 118 -14.68 43.13 7.08
C ASN A 118 -14.68 41.77 7.80
N PHE A 119 -15.84 41.29 8.26
CA PHE A 119 -15.99 40.00 8.90
C PHE A 119 -16.22 38.90 7.85
N ASP A 120 -15.30 37.95 7.78
CA ASP A 120 -15.28 36.91 6.75
C ASP A 120 -15.26 35.50 7.37
N VAL A 121 -15.25 34.48 6.53
CA VAL A 121 -15.09 33.09 6.95
C VAL A 121 -13.75 32.88 7.67
N GLY A 122 -13.75 32.10 8.74
CA GLY A 122 -12.54 31.75 9.47
C GLY A 122 -12.74 31.54 10.97
N LYS A 123 -11.62 31.46 11.68
CA LYS A 123 -11.59 31.24 13.14
C LYS A 123 -11.33 32.53 13.87
N TYR A 124 -12.19 32.85 14.82
CA TYR A 124 -12.15 34.06 15.61
C TYR A 124 -12.15 33.75 17.10
N THR A 125 -11.62 34.68 17.89
CA THR A 125 -11.80 34.70 19.35
C THR A 125 -12.58 35.96 19.71
N PHE A 126 -13.80 35.79 20.19
CA PHE A 126 -14.67 36.87 20.61
C PHE A 126 -14.43 37.16 22.09
N VAL A 127 -14.30 38.43 22.43
CA VAL A 127 -14.07 38.93 23.79
C VAL A 127 -15.32 39.68 24.22
N PHE A 128 -16.08 39.10 25.14
CA PHE A 128 -17.31 39.68 25.69
C PHE A 128 -17.04 40.37 27.03
N GLU A 129 -17.67 41.52 27.24
CA GLU A 129 -17.70 42.26 28.49
C GLU A 129 -19.16 42.38 28.94
N ILE A 130 -19.41 42.14 30.23
CA ILE A 130 -20.74 42.22 30.82
C ILE A 130 -20.76 43.38 31.81
N LEU A 131 -21.67 44.32 31.61
CA LEU A 131 -21.88 45.45 32.50
C LEU A 131 -23.20 45.25 33.24
N VAL A 132 -23.12 45.04 34.54
CA VAL A 132 -24.29 44.86 35.41
C VAL A 132 -24.74 46.23 35.91
N ASP A 133 -26.04 46.51 35.85
CA ASP A 133 -26.59 47.72 36.48
C ASP A 133 -26.72 47.48 37.99
N GLU A 134 -25.80 48.06 38.77
CA GLU A 134 -25.75 47.88 40.23
C GLU A 134 -26.90 48.59 40.96
N SER A 135 -27.60 49.54 40.32
CA SER A 135 -28.60 50.38 40.97
C SER A 135 -29.95 49.70 41.23
N ALA A 136 -30.16 48.50 40.67
CA ALA A 136 -31.49 47.86 40.59
C ALA A 136 -31.63 46.49 41.30
N ASN A 137 -30.60 45.98 41.98
CA ASN A 137 -30.55 44.57 42.41
C ASN A 137 -30.37 44.36 43.93
N GLU A 138 -31.20 43.49 44.54
CA GLU A 138 -31.08 43.07 45.95
C GLU A 138 -29.89 42.14 46.22
N LYS A 139 -29.45 41.38 45.20
CA LYS A 139 -28.30 40.47 45.27
C LYS A 139 -27.12 41.09 44.50
N ALA A 140 -25.91 40.98 45.06
CA ALA A 140 -24.71 41.32 44.30
C ALA A 140 -24.42 40.22 43.28
N TYR A 141 -24.25 40.60 42.01
CA TYR A 141 -23.90 39.69 40.93
C TYR A 141 -22.45 39.89 40.53
N ILE A 142 -21.77 38.80 40.18
CA ILE A 142 -20.37 38.86 39.76
C ILE A 142 -20.15 38.15 38.42
N THR A 143 -19.36 38.78 37.56
CA THR A 143 -18.98 38.28 36.25
C THR A 143 -17.48 38.37 36.09
N GLU A 144 -16.92 37.60 35.17
CA GLU A 144 -15.56 37.83 34.69
C GLU A 144 -15.50 39.15 33.92
N ALA A 145 -14.41 39.90 34.06
CA ALA A 145 -14.22 41.17 33.36
C ALA A 145 -14.27 41.01 31.84
N GLN A 146 -13.65 39.95 31.31
CA GLN A 146 -13.65 39.61 29.89
C GLN A 146 -13.77 38.10 29.69
N THR A 147 -14.80 37.65 28.96
CA THR A 147 -14.95 36.25 28.57
C THR A 147 -14.50 36.05 27.12
N LYS A 148 -13.50 35.18 26.91
CA LYS A 148 -12.99 34.84 25.57
C LYS A 148 -13.62 33.54 25.07
N VAL A 149 -14.22 33.57 23.89
CA VAL A 149 -14.88 32.41 23.27
C VAL A 149 -14.37 32.20 21.84
N PRO A 150 -13.88 31.01 21.48
CA PRO A 150 -13.55 30.69 20.10
C PRO A 150 -14.84 30.51 19.29
N ILE A 151 -14.91 31.18 18.15
CA ILE A 151 -16.06 31.12 17.22
C ILE A 151 -15.55 30.81 15.82
N ALA A 152 -16.21 29.88 15.13
CA ALA A 152 -15.96 29.59 13.72
C ALA A 152 -17.04 30.25 12.86
N ALA A 153 -16.63 31.16 11.97
CA ALA A 153 -17.48 31.71 10.94
C ALA A 153 -17.37 30.84 9.68
N THR A 154 -18.48 30.25 9.26
CA THR A 154 -18.58 29.39 8.09
C THR A 154 -19.28 30.13 6.95
N GLY A 155 -19.01 29.73 5.71
CA GLY A 155 -19.73 30.25 4.56
C GLY A 155 -19.55 29.39 3.31
N ALA A 156 -20.39 29.65 2.32
CA ALA A 156 -20.28 29.09 0.99
C ALA A 156 -19.11 29.75 0.25
N ILE A 157 -18.15 28.93 -0.18
CA ILE A 157 -16.96 29.34 -0.92
C ILE A 157 -17.25 29.23 -2.40
N THR A 158 -16.99 30.28 -3.16
CA THR A 158 -17.16 30.31 -4.62
C THR A 158 -15.93 29.72 -5.30
N ILE A 159 -16.15 28.82 -6.24
CA ILE A 159 -15.10 28.21 -7.06
C ILE A 159 -15.16 28.83 -8.45
N GLU A 160 -14.13 29.55 -8.82
CA GLU A 160 -14.06 30.29 -10.08
C GLU A 160 -12.90 29.80 -10.95
N ASN A 161 -13.02 30.00 -12.26
CA ASN A 161 -11.95 29.74 -13.24
C ASN A 161 -11.35 28.32 -13.12
N ALA A 162 -12.21 27.33 -12.86
CA ALA A 162 -11.81 25.93 -12.81
C ALA A 162 -11.52 25.43 -14.22
N GLU A 163 -10.32 24.91 -14.43
CA GLU A 163 -9.81 24.49 -15.74
C GLU A 163 -8.91 23.26 -15.58
N ILE A 164 -9.06 22.31 -16.50
CA ILE A 164 -8.18 21.16 -16.63
C ILE A 164 -7.61 21.12 -18.06
N ALA A 165 -6.31 20.89 -18.16
CA ALA A 165 -5.60 20.90 -19.43
C ALA A 165 -4.50 19.85 -19.50
N VAL A 166 -4.30 19.27 -20.69
CA VAL A 166 -3.13 18.46 -21.03
C VAL A 166 -2.15 19.35 -21.79
N LEU A 167 -0.92 19.42 -21.28
CA LEU A 167 0.17 20.26 -21.78
C LEU A 167 1.27 19.37 -22.35
N ASP A 168 1.85 19.80 -23.46
CA ASP A 168 3.07 19.21 -23.99
C ASP A 168 4.31 19.72 -23.20
N SER A 169 5.28 18.85 -22.95
CA SER A 169 6.46 19.14 -22.14
C SER A 169 7.45 20.07 -22.83
N ASP A 170 7.52 20.04 -24.16
CA ASP A 170 8.58 20.72 -24.91
C ASP A 170 8.28 22.21 -25.19
N VAL A 171 7.01 22.57 -25.33
CA VAL A 171 6.58 23.92 -25.75
C VAL A 171 5.66 24.58 -24.73
N GLY A 172 5.17 23.85 -23.72
CA GLY A 172 4.11 24.33 -22.83
C GLY A 172 2.81 24.65 -23.58
N SER A 173 2.69 24.18 -24.83
CA SER A 173 1.51 24.33 -25.66
C SER A 173 0.39 23.46 -25.09
N VAL A 174 -0.81 24.04 -25.06
CA VAL A 174 -2.02 23.39 -24.60
C VAL A 174 -2.55 22.52 -25.74
N GLU A 175 -2.49 21.19 -25.58
CA GLU A 175 -3.10 20.27 -26.55
C GLU A 175 -4.60 20.17 -26.37
N SER A 176 -5.05 20.11 -25.11
CA SER A 176 -6.46 20.11 -24.78
C SER A 176 -6.67 20.92 -23.49
N GLN A 177 -7.63 21.84 -23.51
CA GLN A 177 -8.07 22.58 -22.34
C GLN A 177 -9.59 22.55 -22.29
N LYS A 178 -10.10 22.20 -21.12
CA LYS A 178 -11.54 22.20 -20.84
C LYS A 178 -11.78 23.04 -19.59
N LYS A 179 -12.69 23.99 -19.74
CA LYS A 179 -13.22 24.72 -18.60
C LYS A 179 -14.16 23.78 -17.84
N LEU A 180 -13.99 23.70 -16.54
CA LEU A 180 -14.77 22.84 -15.66
C LEU A 180 -15.91 23.66 -15.05
N ASP A 181 -17.14 23.24 -15.31
CA ASP A 181 -18.29 23.69 -14.53
C ASP A 181 -18.55 22.68 -13.41
N LEU A 182 -17.96 22.92 -12.24
CA LEU A 182 -18.06 22.02 -11.07
C LEU A 182 -19.47 21.97 -10.46
N THR A 183 -20.43 22.74 -10.99
CA THR A 183 -21.83 22.73 -10.57
C THR A 183 -22.71 21.80 -11.42
N LYS A 184 -22.18 21.31 -12.55
CA LYS A 184 -22.86 20.38 -13.46
C LYS A 184 -22.09 19.06 -13.53
N ASP A 185 -22.81 17.95 -13.73
CA ASP A 185 -22.22 16.63 -13.99
C ASP A 185 -21.66 16.52 -15.42
N GLU A 186 -20.86 17.50 -15.85
CA GLU A 186 -20.14 17.43 -17.11
C GLU A 186 -18.87 16.59 -16.95
N ALA A 187 -18.96 15.33 -17.38
CA ALA A 187 -17.82 14.42 -17.37
C ALA A 187 -16.82 14.78 -18.48
N VAL A 188 -15.65 15.28 -18.07
CA VAL A 188 -14.54 15.54 -18.98
C VAL A 188 -13.88 14.23 -19.41
N SER A 189 -13.58 14.10 -20.70
CA SER A 189 -12.73 13.03 -21.24
C SER A 189 -11.45 13.64 -21.81
N LEU A 190 -10.29 13.15 -21.36
CA LEU A 190 -8.95 13.58 -21.78
C LEU A 190 -8.13 12.36 -22.19
N SER A 191 -7.11 12.58 -23.01
CA SER A 191 -6.10 11.56 -23.34
C SER A 191 -4.73 12.19 -23.12
N ALA A 192 -3.80 11.44 -22.53
CA ALA A 192 -2.42 11.90 -22.39
C ALA A 192 -1.42 10.74 -22.50
N ASN A 193 -0.20 11.05 -22.94
CA ASN A 193 0.92 10.13 -22.89
C ASN A 193 1.90 10.48 -21.76
N HIS A 194 2.92 9.64 -21.56
CA HIS A 194 3.94 9.82 -20.54
C HIS A 194 4.84 11.06 -20.70
N LEU A 195 4.89 11.68 -21.88
CA LEU A 195 5.66 12.91 -22.12
C LEU A 195 4.83 14.16 -21.84
N GLN A 196 3.54 14.04 -21.58
CA GLN A 196 2.65 15.17 -21.34
C GLN A 196 2.45 15.44 -19.85
N LYS A 197 1.84 16.58 -19.55
CA LYS A 197 1.52 17.01 -18.19
C LYS A 197 0.04 17.33 -18.05
N LEU A 198 -0.56 16.90 -16.95
CA LEU A 198 -1.92 17.30 -16.60
C LEU A 198 -1.87 18.51 -15.66
N ARG A 199 -2.48 19.62 -16.07
CA ARG A 199 -2.63 20.84 -15.27
C ARG A 199 -4.07 21.00 -14.83
N LEU A 200 -4.29 21.08 -13.53
CA LEU A 200 -5.55 21.48 -12.93
C LEU A 200 -5.36 22.84 -12.26
N SER A 201 -6.32 23.75 -12.47
CA SER A 201 -6.32 24.99 -11.72
C SER A 201 -7.70 25.58 -11.48
N PHE A 202 -7.85 26.29 -10.36
CA PHE A 202 -9.09 26.96 -9.96
C PHE A 202 -8.78 28.06 -8.93
N GLN A 203 -9.72 28.94 -8.69
CA GLN A 203 -9.64 30.00 -7.68
C GLN A 203 -10.76 29.78 -6.66
N LEU A 204 -10.43 29.97 -5.38
CA LEU A 204 -11.39 29.85 -4.29
C LEU A 204 -11.51 31.22 -3.63
N THR A 205 -12.73 31.72 -3.58
CA THR A 205 -13.06 33.04 -3.04
C THR A 205 -14.07 32.93 -1.92
N THR A 206 -13.87 33.70 -0.86
CA THR A 206 -14.81 33.84 0.24
C THR A 206 -16.02 34.68 -0.21
N PRO A 207 -17.12 34.74 0.57
CA PRO A 207 -18.26 35.61 0.26
C PRO A 207 -17.89 37.10 0.08
N LEU A 208 -16.79 37.56 0.71
CA LEU A 208 -16.26 38.93 0.55
C LEU A 208 -15.28 39.08 -0.62
N GLY A 209 -15.03 38.02 -1.40
CA GLY A 209 -14.10 38.02 -2.53
C GLY A 209 -12.63 37.90 -2.13
N HIS A 210 -12.33 37.57 -0.87
CA HIS A 210 -10.96 37.30 -0.44
C HIS A 210 -10.52 35.89 -0.88
N VAL A 211 -9.21 35.70 -1.05
CA VAL A 211 -8.68 34.39 -1.44
C VAL A 211 -8.86 33.41 -0.28
N PHE A 212 -9.54 32.30 -0.55
CA PHE A 212 -9.73 31.23 0.40
C PHE A 212 -8.69 30.13 0.19
N LYS A 213 -7.98 29.75 1.26
CA LYS A 213 -7.05 28.62 1.25
C LYS A 213 -7.65 27.48 2.08
N PRO A 214 -8.19 26.43 1.42
CA PRO A 214 -8.80 25.32 2.14
C PRO A 214 -7.75 24.49 2.86
N HIS A 215 -8.14 23.87 3.97
CA HIS A 215 -7.32 22.89 4.69
C HIS A 215 -7.05 21.63 3.85
N GLN A 216 -8.02 21.20 3.05
CA GLN A 216 -7.94 20.01 2.20
C GLN A 216 -8.29 20.34 0.75
N SER A 217 -7.39 19.99 -0.16
CA SER A 217 -7.59 20.14 -1.60
C SER A 217 -6.74 19.11 -2.34
N PHE A 218 -7.37 18.09 -2.89
CA PHE A 218 -6.66 16.98 -3.53
C PHE A 218 -7.34 16.55 -4.82
N LEU A 219 -6.51 16.13 -5.78
CA LEU A 219 -6.92 15.44 -6.99
C LEU A 219 -6.63 13.95 -6.81
N LYS A 220 -7.66 13.12 -6.94
CA LYS A 220 -7.52 11.66 -6.94
C LYS A 220 -7.62 11.13 -8.36
N LEU A 221 -6.62 10.34 -8.76
CA LEU A 221 -6.65 9.53 -9.98
C LEU A 221 -6.89 8.08 -9.57
N LYS A 222 -7.98 7.48 -10.05
CA LYS A 222 -8.32 6.08 -9.78
C LYS A 222 -8.27 5.29 -11.08
N HIS A 223 -7.31 4.38 -11.18
CA HIS A 223 -7.18 3.50 -12.33
C HIS A 223 -8.37 2.53 -12.40
N GLU A 224 -8.72 2.05 -13.59
CA GLU A 224 -9.74 1.00 -13.80
C GLU A 224 -9.48 -0.26 -12.96
N SER A 225 -8.21 -0.56 -12.69
CA SER A 225 -7.83 -1.64 -11.80
C SER A 225 -8.17 -1.37 -10.34
N GLN A 226 -8.74 -0.22 -9.95
CA GLN A 226 -9.03 0.30 -8.59
C GLN A 226 -7.83 0.85 -7.78
N VAL A 227 -6.65 0.99 -8.39
CA VAL A 227 -5.50 1.62 -7.70
C VAL A 227 -5.72 3.13 -7.66
N GLU A 228 -5.67 3.71 -6.46
CA GLU A 228 -5.90 5.14 -6.23
C GLU A 228 -4.58 5.89 -5.98
N HIS A 229 -4.44 7.06 -6.59
CA HIS A 229 -3.34 7.98 -6.38
C HIS A 229 -3.89 9.35 -6.01
N ILE A 230 -3.43 9.92 -4.90
CA ILE A 230 -3.92 11.20 -4.38
C ILE A 230 -2.81 12.23 -4.46
N PHE A 231 -3.12 13.38 -5.05
CA PHE A 231 -2.20 14.49 -5.26
C PHE A 231 -2.72 15.76 -4.59
N LEU A 232 -1.88 16.40 -3.78
CA LEU A 232 -2.22 17.66 -3.13
C LEU A 232 -2.22 18.82 -4.13
N VAL A 233 -3.32 19.55 -4.21
CA VAL A 233 -3.41 20.80 -4.97
C VAL A 233 -2.90 21.93 -4.09
N LYS A 234 -1.91 22.69 -4.57
CA LYS A 234 -1.30 23.78 -3.80
C LYS A 234 -1.96 25.10 -4.17
N THR A 235 -2.34 25.88 -3.15
CA THR A 235 -2.77 27.27 -3.34
C THR A 235 -1.56 28.20 -3.26
N SER A 236 -1.27 28.91 -4.36
CA SER A 236 -0.21 29.91 -4.48
C SER A 236 -0.80 31.25 -4.90
N GLY A 237 -0.65 32.28 -4.06
CA GLY A 237 -1.28 33.57 -4.30
C GLY A 237 -2.81 33.43 -4.38
N LYS A 238 -3.41 33.84 -5.51
CA LYS A 238 -4.86 33.77 -5.75
C LYS A 238 -5.33 32.46 -6.41
N LYS A 239 -4.40 31.62 -6.88
CA LYS A 239 -4.70 30.46 -7.73
C LYS A 239 -4.30 29.17 -7.03
N SER A 240 -5.21 28.20 -7.05
CA SER A 240 -4.90 26.82 -6.68
C SER A 240 -4.52 26.07 -7.96
N GLU A 241 -3.36 25.41 -7.93
CA GLU A 241 -2.79 24.78 -9.10
C GLU A 241 -2.10 23.45 -8.74
N LEU A 242 -2.25 22.49 -9.65
CA LEU A 242 -1.57 21.21 -9.64
C LEU A 242 -1.09 20.92 -11.06
N VAL A 243 0.19 20.59 -11.20
CA VAL A 243 0.76 20.09 -12.45
C VAL A 243 1.31 18.70 -12.18
N LEU A 244 0.75 17.70 -12.84
CA LEU A 244 1.21 16.32 -12.80
C LEU A 244 2.06 16.07 -14.04
N ASP A 245 3.35 15.89 -13.82
CA ASP A 245 4.31 15.52 -14.87
C ASP A 245 4.34 14.00 -14.99
N PHE A 246 3.74 13.44 -16.04
CA PHE A 246 3.57 11.99 -16.13
C PHE A 246 4.91 11.26 -16.25
N LEU A 247 5.92 11.88 -16.86
CA LEU A 247 7.26 11.29 -16.99
C LEU A 247 7.89 11.05 -15.61
N GLY A 248 7.75 12.03 -14.70
CA GLY A 248 8.21 11.92 -13.32
C GLY A 248 7.30 11.07 -12.42
N LEU A 249 6.13 10.68 -12.90
CA LEU A 249 5.12 9.91 -12.16
C LEU A 249 4.99 8.46 -12.63
N VAL A 250 5.59 8.06 -13.76
CA VAL A 250 5.46 6.70 -14.32
C VAL A 250 5.68 5.60 -13.28
N GLU A 251 6.77 5.69 -12.51
CA GLU A 251 7.08 4.71 -11.45
C GLU A 251 6.03 4.73 -10.34
N LYS A 252 5.56 5.91 -9.94
CA LYS A 252 4.56 6.09 -8.88
C LYS A 252 3.16 5.64 -9.31
N LEU A 253 2.87 5.66 -10.61
CA LEU A 253 1.66 5.12 -11.23
C LEU A 253 1.81 3.63 -11.60
N TYR A 254 2.92 2.99 -11.20
CA TYR A 254 3.19 1.57 -11.42
C TYR A 254 3.16 1.14 -12.89
N TYR A 255 3.46 2.05 -13.82
CA TYR A 255 3.43 1.81 -15.27
C TYR A 255 2.06 1.28 -15.74
N LEU A 256 0.97 1.70 -15.08
CA LEU A 256 -0.39 1.30 -15.44
C LEU A 256 -0.92 2.22 -16.54
N SER A 257 -0.97 1.72 -17.76
CA SER A 257 -1.67 2.38 -18.87
C SER A 257 -3.14 1.99 -18.85
N GLY A 258 -4.02 2.93 -19.17
CA GLY A 258 -5.47 2.70 -19.20
C GLY A 258 -6.26 3.91 -18.72
N LYS A 259 -7.52 3.65 -18.36
CA LYS A 259 -8.46 4.68 -17.96
C LYS A 259 -8.32 5.04 -16.49
N TYR A 260 -8.13 6.32 -16.21
CA TYR A 260 -8.12 6.87 -14.86
C TYR A 260 -9.32 7.78 -14.65
N GLU A 261 -10.13 7.50 -13.64
CA GLU A 261 -11.17 8.39 -13.14
C GLU A 261 -10.52 9.53 -12.34
N ILE A 262 -10.97 10.76 -12.59
CA ILE A 262 -10.46 11.97 -11.96
C ILE A 262 -11.51 12.51 -10.99
N GLN A 263 -11.17 12.50 -9.70
CA GLN A 263 -12.03 13.05 -8.65
C GLN A 263 -11.34 14.23 -7.95
N LEU A 264 -12.05 15.36 -7.86
CA LEU A 264 -11.61 16.55 -7.15
C LEU A 264 -12.30 16.62 -5.79
N THR A 265 -11.50 16.77 -4.72
CA THR A 265 -11.99 16.94 -3.35
C THR A 265 -11.47 18.25 -2.78
N ILE A 266 -12.37 19.10 -2.30
CA ILE A 266 -12.05 20.38 -1.64
C ILE A 266 -12.88 20.48 -0.36
N GLY A 267 -12.22 20.71 0.77
CA GLY A 267 -12.90 20.79 2.06
C GLY A 267 -12.16 21.62 3.11
N ASP A 268 -12.92 22.28 3.96
CA ASP A 268 -12.43 23.03 5.12
C ASP A 268 -13.53 23.07 6.19
N ALA A 269 -13.15 23.16 7.47
CA ALA A 269 -14.12 23.31 8.56
C ALA A 269 -14.92 24.62 8.48
N SER A 270 -14.39 25.62 7.77
CA SER A 270 -15.01 26.94 7.55
C SER A 270 -15.85 27.00 6.26
N MET A 271 -15.90 25.91 5.48
CA MET A 271 -16.57 25.83 4.19
C MET A 271 -17.85 25.01 4.28
N GLU A 272 -19.00 25.64 4.02
CA GLU A 272 -20.32 24.98 4.12
C GLU A 272 -20.64 24.09 2.91
N ASN A 273 -20.06 24.41 1.75
CA ASN A 273 -20.28 23.73 0.48
C ASN A 273 -19.06 22.90 0.07
N SER A 274 -18.55 22.06 0.98
CA SER A 274 -17.45 21.13 0.68
C SER A 274 -17.76 20.30 -0.57
N LEU A 275 -16.76 20.11 -1.43
CA LEU A 275 -16.92 19.52 -2.75
C LEU A 275 -16.24 18.15 -2.81
N LEU A 276 -16.98 17.15 -3.26
CA LEU A 276 -16.47 15.86 -3.74
C LEU A 276 -17.11 15.61 -5.09
N SER A 277 -16.38 15.89 -6.18
CA SER A 277 -16.91 15.81 -7.53
C SER A 277 -16.06 14.91 -8.42
N ASN A 278 -16.73 14.04 -9.17
CA ASN A 278 -16.11 13.26 -10.23
C ASN A 278 -16.09 14.13 -11.50
N ILE A 279 -14.93 14.66 -11.84
CA ILE A 279 -14.82 15.63 -12.94
C ILE A 279 -14.63 14.96 -14.29
N GLY A 280 -14.34 13.66 -14.33
CA GLY A 280 -14.22 12.92 -15.59
C GLY A 280 -13.18 11.80 -15.57
N HIS A 281 -12.59 11.53 -16.73
CA HIS A 281 -11.55 10.53 -16.91
C HIS A 281 -10.43 11.00 -17.85
N ILE A 282 -9.26 10.42 -17.65
CA ILE A 282 -8.10 10.54 -18.52
C ILE A 282 -7.63 9.16 -18.93
N ASP A 283 -7.53 8.93 -20.23
CA ASP A 283 -6.90 7.74 -20.79
C ASP A 283 -5.38 8.01 -20.88
N LEU A 284 -4.60 7.28 -20.10
CA LEU A 284 -3.17 7.53 -19.91
C LEU A 284 -2.34 6.42 -20.56
N GLU A 285 -1.43 6.80 -21.45
CA GLU A 285 -0.49 5.89 -22.11
C GLU A 285 0.90 6.01 -21.50
N LEU A 286 1.24 5.05 -20.63
CA LEU A 286 2.55 4.93 -19.98
C LEU A 286 3.44 3.88 -20.66
N PRO A 287 4.78 3.96 -20.49
CA PRO A 287 5.71 2.96 -21.02
C PRO A 287 5.47 1.59 -20.38
N GLU A 288 5.90 0.54 -21.08
CA GLU A 288 5.82 -0.81 -20.55
C GLU A 288 6.64 -0.97 -19.27
N ARG A 289 6.09 -1.72 -18.30
CA ARG A 289 6.70 -1.91 -16.99
C ARG A 289 8.02 -2.71 -17.12
N PRO A 290 9.16 -2.19 -16.63
CA PRO A 290 10.38 -2.97 -16.51
C PRO A 290 10.21 -4.16 -15.55
N GLU A 291 10.86 -5.30 -15.81
CA GLU A 291 10.71 -6.53 -15.01
C GLU A 291 10.98 -6.34 -13.50
N LYS A 292 11.87 -5.41 -13.15
CA LYS A 292 12.30 -5.12 -11.76
C LYS A 292 11.51 -4.00 -11.09
N ALA A 293 10.58 -3.35 -11.79
CA ALA A 293 9.83 -2.23 -11.23
C ALA A 293 8.84 -2.67 -10.15
N ALA A 294 8.52 -1.75 -9.23
CA ALA A 294 7.52 -1.97 -8.21
C ALA A 294 6.16 -2.32 -8.83
N ARG A 295 5.49 -3.33 -8.26
CA ARG A 295 4.14 -3.72 -8.66
C ARG A 295 3.11 -2.85 -7.92
N PRO A 296 1.94 -2.60 -8.53
CA PRO A 296 0.86 -1.91 -7.83
C PRO A 296 0.49 -2.67 -6.54
N PRO A 297 0.02 -1.97 -5.50
CA PRO A 297 -0.39 -2.60 -4.27
C PRO A 297 -1.45 -3.66 -4.57
N LEU A 298 -1.33 -4.81 -3.91
CA LEU A 298 -2.38 -5.83 -3.96
C LEU A 298 -3.65 -5.20 -3.44
N GLN A 299 -4.67 -5.21 -4.28
CA GLN A 299 -5.95 -4.68 -3.90
C GLN A 299 -6.52 -5.45 -2.73
N PRO A 300 -7.36 -4.83 -1.90
CA PRO A 300 -8.23 -5.54 -0.98
C PRO A 300 -9.18 -6.41 -1.81
N THR A 301 -8.65 -7.55 -2.24
CA THR A 301 -9.41 -8.72 -2.62
C THR A 301 -10.20 -9.13 -1.39
N ASP A 302 -11.44 -9.58 -1.60
CA ASP A 302 -12.31 -10.13 -0.56
C ASP A 302 -11.46 -10.89 0.47
N PRO A 303 -11.53 -10.58 1.79
CA PRO A 303 -10.75 -11.24 2.82
C PRO A 303 -10.71 -12.77 2.67
N TYR A 304 -11.77 -13.38 2.14
CA TYR A 304 -11.86 -14.80 1.87
C TYR A 304 -11.01 -15.27 0.68
N SER A 305 -10.81 -14.44 -0.34
CA SER A 305 -10.00 -14.76 -1.53
C SER A 305 -8.48 -14.67 -1.28
N ARG A 306 -8.04 -13.89 -0.27
CA ARG A 306 -6.62 -13.84 0.16
C ARG A 306 -6.12 -15.20 0.67
N TYR A 307 -7.00 -16.00 1.24
CA TYR A 307 -6.68 -17.32 1.82
C TYR A 307 -7.14 -18.48 0.92
N GLY A 308 -7.40 -18.22 -0.36
CA GLY A 308 -7.75 -19.26 -1.32
C GLY A 308 -6.59 -20.25 -1.61
N PRO A 309 -6.90 -21.50 -1.98
CA PRO A 309 -5.88 -22.44 -2.42
C PRO A 309 -5.14 -21.90 -3.66
N LYS A 310 -3.80 -21.93 -3.64
CA LYS A 310 -2.98 -21.58 -4.80
C LYS A 310 -3.04 -22.71 -5.83
N ALA A 311 -2.71 -22.39 -7.08
CA ALA A 311 -2.59 -23.39 -8.14
C ALA A 311 -1.62 -24.51 -7.75
N GLU A 312 -2.02 -25.76 -7.99
CA GLU A 312 -1.19 -26.94 -7.73
C GLU A 312 0.04 -26.93 -8.65
N ILE A 313 1.22 -27.18 -8.08
CA ILE A 313 2.47 -27.27 -8.83
C ILE A 313 2.78 -28.75 -9.09
N SER A 314 2.67 -29.19 -10.34
CA SER A 314 3.05 -30.54 -10.76
C SER A 314 4.50 -30.57 -11.26
N HIS A 315 5.33 -31.43 -10.67
CA HIS A 315 6.70 -31.65 -11.16
C HIS A 315 6.68 -32.38 -12.51
N ILE A 316 7.18 -31.74 -13.56
CA ILE A 316 7.28 -32.35 -14.90
C ILE A 316 8.58 -33.15 -14.99
N PHE A 317 8.46 -34.47 -15.03
CA PHE A 317 9.61 -35.36 -15.25
C PHE A 317 10.07 -35.30 -16.71
N ARG A 318 11.38 -35.51 -16.92
CA ARG A 318 11.92 -35.68 -18.27
C ARG A 318 11.31 -36.92 -18.92
N VAL A 319 10.87 -36.79 -20.17
CA VAL A 319 10.37 -37.92 -20.95
C VAL A 319 11.53 -38.89 -21.23
N PRO A 320 11.39 -40.19 -20.94
CA PRO A 320 12.41 -41.18 -21.29
C PRO A 320 12.72 -41.16 -22.79
N GLU A 321 13.99 -41.32 -23.14
CA GLU A 321 14.41 -41.40 -24.53
C GLU A 321 13.76 -42.61 -25.24
N LYS A 322 13.37 -42.43 -26.50
CA LYS A 322 12.74 -43.49 -27.29
C LYS A 322 13.80 -44.54 -27.66
N LEU A 323 13.57 -45.78 -27.24
CA LEU A 323 14.39 -46.92 -27.65
C LEU A 323 14.10 -47.34 -29.10
N PRO A 324 15.09 -47.89 -29.83
CA PRO A 324 14.88 -48.41 -31.17
C PRO A 324 13.95 -49.63 -31.17
N ALA A 325 13.34 -49.92 -32.32
CA ALA A 325 12.48 -51.09 -32.48
C ALA A 325 13.28 -52.38 -32.31
N LYS A 326 12.78 -53.31 -31.48
CA LYS A 326 13.45 -54.58 -31.16
C LYS A 326 13.84 -55.41 -32.39
N GLN A 327 13.01 -55.37 -33.44
CA GLN A 327 13.27 -56.08 -34.69
C GLN A 327 14.55 -55.60 -35.38
N LEU A 328 14.80 -54.28 -35.36
CA LEU A 328 16.01 -53.71 -35.93
C LEU A 328 17.25 -54.19 -35.18
N SER A 329 17.20 -54.19 -33.84
CA SER A 329 18.30 -54.69 -33.00
C SER A 329 18.61 -56.17 -33.25
N LEU A 330 17.59 -57.01 -33.47
CA LEU A 330 17.78 -58.43 -33.78
C LEU A 330 18.41 -58.67 -35.16
N VAL A 331 18.06 -57.88 -36.16
CA VAL A 331 18.68 -57.97 -37.49
C VAL A 331 20.18 -57.66 -37.40
N PHE A 332 20.56 -56.59 -36.70
CA PHE A 332 21.97 -56.23 -36.52
C PHE A 332 22.74 -57.27 -35.69
N LEU A 333 22.11 -57.90 -34.69
CA LEU A 333 22.71 -59.02 -33.98
C LEU A 333 23.04 -60.18 -34.94
N GLY A 334 22.11 -60.53 -35.84
CA GLY A 334 22.34 -61.53 -36.86
C GLY A 334 23.51 -61.18 -37.79
N LEU A 335 23.59 -59.91 -38.23
CA LEU A 335 24.69 -59.40 -39.05
C LEU A 335 26.05 -59.50 -38.34
N ILE A 336 26.09 -59.31 -37.02
CA ILE A 336 27.32 -59.45 -36.22
C ILE A 336 27.76 -60.92 -36.09
N VAL A 337 26.82 -61.85 -35.98
CA VAL A 337 27.12 -63.30 -35.85
C VAL A 337 27.55 -63.91 -37.20
N LEU A 338 27.07 -63.37 -38.33
CA LEU A 338 27.30 -63.92 -39.66
C LEU A 338 28.81 -64.08 -40.02
N PRO A 339 29.70 -63.09 -39.81
CA PRO A 339 31.13 -63.26 -40.04
C PRO A 339 31.77 -64.40 -39.22
N PHE A 340 31.30 -64.64 -37.99
CA PHE A 340 31.80 -65.72 -37.15
C PHE A 340 31.43 -67.10 -37.71
N ILE A 341 30.20 -67.26 -38.21
CA ILE A 341 29.77 -68.48 -38.92
C ILE A 341 30.62 -68.66 -40.19
N GLY A 342 30.82 -67.58 -40.95
CA GLY A 342 31.67 -67.59 -42.14
C GLY A 342 33.10 -68.02 -41.83
N PHE A 343 33.68 -67.54 -40.73
CA PHE A 343 35.00 -67.94 -40.25
C PHE A 343 35.06 -69.44 -39.92
N LEU A 344 34.07 -70.00 -39.20
CA LEU A 344 34.01 -71.43 -38.89
C LEU A 344 33.92 -72.29 -40.16
N ILE A 345 33.10 -71.88 -41.13
CA ILE A 345 33.01 -72.55 -42.44
C ILE A 345 34.37 -72.47 -43.15
N GLY A 346 35.02 -71.30 -43.14
CA GLY A 346 36.36 -71.11 -43.69
C GLY A 346 37.40 -72.07 -43.10
N LEU A 347 37.43 -72.24 -41.77
CA LEU A 347 38.33 -73.19 -41.10
C LEU A 347 38.15 -74.62 -41.60
N THR A 348 36.91 -75.07 -41.80
CA THR A 348 36.62 -76.41 -42.34
C THR A 348 37.07 -76.57 -43.79
N ARG A 349 36.88 -75.54 -44.62
CA ARG A 349 37.33 -75.54 -46.03
C ARG A 349 38.84 -75.53 -46.18
N LEU A 350 39.55 -74.88 -45.25
CA LEU A 350 41.02 -74.83 -45.21
C LEU A 350 41.68 -76.09 -44.63
N GLY A 351 40.90 -77.04 -44.09
CA GLY A 351 41.43 -78.28 -43.52
C GLY A 351 42.17 -78.11 -42.19
N VAL A 352 41.87 -77.04 -41.44
CA VAL A 352 42.45 -76.80 -40.11
C VAL A 352 42.07 -77.97 -39.19
N ASN A 353 43.08 -78.56 -38.53
CA ASN A 353 42.91 -79.74 -37.70
C ASN A 353 43.70 -79.61 -36.39
N ILE A 354 43.42 -80.50 -35.44
CA ILE A 354 44.01 -80.50 -34.08
C ILE A 354 44.98 -81.70 -33.92
N LYS A 355 45.52 -82.23 -35.03
CA LYS A 355 46.36 -83.45 -35.00
C LYS A 355 47.66 -83.30 -34.22
N SER A 356 48.16 -82.06 -34.07
CA SER A 356 49.38 -81.74 -33.32
C SER A 356 49.19 -81.64 -31.80
N PHE A 357 48.03 -82.04 -31.26
CA PHE A 357 47.81 -82.03 -29.82
C PHE A 357 48.64 -83.13 -29.12
N PRO A 358 49.32 -82.83 -27.99
CA PRO A 358 50.19 -83.81 -27.35
C PRO A 358 49.45 -85.08 -26.93
N SER A 359 50.01 -86.26 -27.25
CA SER A 359 49.40 -87.56 -26.93
C SER A 359 49.93 -88.20 -25.65
N SER A 360 51.05 -87.70 -25.11
CA SER A 360 51.62 -88.22 -23.87
C SER A 360 50.85 -87.69 -22.65
N VAL A 361 50.54 -88.56 -21.68
CA VAL A 361 49.67 -88.22 -20.53
C VAL A 361 50.07 -86.91 -19.85
N GLY A 362 51.36 -86.71 -19.58
CA GLY A 362 51.87 -85.51 -18.91
C GLY A 362 51.74 -84.22 -19.73
N ALA A 363 51.96 -84.27 -21.04
CA ALA A 363 51.87 -83.10 -21.92
C ALA A 363 50.42 -82.81 -22.35
N ALA A 364 49.62 -83.86 -22.53
CA ALA A 364 48.19 -83.77 -22.81
C ALA A 364 47.45 -83.10 -21.64
N THR A 365 47.77 -83.51 -20.40
CA THR A 365 47.17 -82.93 -19.20
C THR A 365 47.53 -81.46 -19.05
N SER A 366 48.80 -81.06 -19.26
CA SER A 366 49.17 -79.64 -19.22
C SER A 366 48.52 -78.85 -20.34
N ALA A 367 48.45 -79.38 -21.56
CA ALA A 367 47.80 -78.71 -22.67
C ALA A 367 46.30 -78.52 -22.43
N LEU A 368 45.62 -79.52 -21.88
CA LEU A 368 44.19 -79.44 -21.56
C LEU A 368 43.92 -78.41 -20.45
N LEU A 369 44.72 -78.43 -19.38
CA LEU A 369 44.60 -77.46 -18.28
C LEU A 369 44.92 -76.04 -18.75
N PHE A 370 45.85 -75.86 -19.69
CA PHE A 370 46.18 -74.54 -20.25
C PHE A 370 45.02 -73.99 -21.09
N HIS A 371 44.48 -74.77 -22.04
CA HIS A 371 43.35 -74.33 -22.86
C HIS A 371 42.05 -74.20 -22.05
N GLY A 372 41.82 -75.10 -21.08
CA GLY A 372 40.71 -75.00 -20.14
C GLY A 372 40.81 -73.76 -19.26
N GLY A 373 42.02 -73.42 -18.80
CA GLY A 373 42.27 -72.18 -18.06
C GLY A 373 42.05 -70.93 -18.91
N ILE A 374 42.45 -70.93 -20.19
CA ILE A 374 42.13 -69.84 -21.13
C ILE A 374 40.60 -69.71 -21.30
N GLY A 375 39.89 -70.82 -21.46
CA GLY A 375 38.43 -70.84 -21.50
C GLY A 375 37.80 -70.28 -20.21
N ALA A 376 38.35 -70.63 -19.05
CA ALA A 376 37.92 -70.08 -17.77
C ALA A 376 38.20 -68.58 -17.62
N VAL A 377 39.31 -68.06 -18.16
CA VAL A 377 39.57 -66.61 -18.23
C VAL A 377 38.54 -65.91 -19.12
N LEU A 378 38.21 -66.48 -20.29
CA LEU A 378 37.17 -65.93 -21.16
C LEU A 378 35.79 -65.93 -20.48
N LEU A 379 35.47 -66.96 -19.71
CA LEU A 379 34.24 -67.00 -18.90
C LEU A 379 34.27 -65.94 -17.78
N LEU A 380 35.40 -65.76 -17.10
CA LEU A 380 35.58 -64.69 -16.12
C LEU A 380 35.38 -63.31 -16.76
N TYR A 381 35.80 -63.10 -18.00
CA TYR A 381 35.50 -61.85 -18.73
C TYR A 381 34.01 -61.65 -18.99
N VAL A 382 33.21 -62.70 -19.10
CA VAL A 382 31.74 -62.56 -19.16
C VAL A 382 31.19 -62.19 -17.78
N LEU A 383 31.69 -62.82 -16.71
CA LEU A 383 31.28 -62.55 -15.32
C LEU A 383 31.76 -61.18 -14.81
N PHE A 384 32.83 -60.62 -15.38
CA PHE A 384 33.31 -59.27 -15.13
C PHE A 384 32.19 -58.22 -15.27
N TRP A 385 31.32 -58.39 -16.27
CA TRP A 385 30.21 -57.47 -16.54
C TRP A 385 29.13 -57.48 -15.44
N LEU A 386 29.18 -58.45 -14.53
CA LEU A 386 28.24 -58.60 -13.41
C LEU A 386 28.89 -58.23 -12.07
N ASP A 387 30.13 -58.65 -11.82
CA ASP A 387 30.86 -58.33 -10.60
C ASP A 387 32.38 -58.25 -10.82
N LEU A 388 32.92 -57.04 -10.67
CA LEU A 388 34.34 -56.74 -10.85
C LEU A 388 35.24 -57.42 -9.80
N PHE A 389 34.87 -57.36 -8.51
CA PHE A 389 35.78 -57.69 -7.42
C PHE A 389 35.98 -59.19 -7.28
N THR A 390 34.91 -59.96 -7.44
CA THR A 390 34.99 -61.44 -7.45
C THR A 390 35.77 -61.92 -8.65
N THR A 391 35.54 -61.32 -9.82
CA THR A 391 36.25 -61.64 -11.06
C THR A 391 37.75 -61.39 -10.94
N LEU A 392 38.16 -60.26 -10.36
CA LEU A 392 39.59 -59.94 -10.22
C LEU A 392 40.33 -60.91 -9.28
N LYS A 393 39.69 -61.33 -8.17
CA LYS A 393 40.25 -62.34 -7.25
C LYS A 393 40.42 -63.70 -7.94
N ALA A 394 39.37 -64.16 -8.64
CA ALA A 394 39.42 -65.41 -9.38
C ALA A 394 40.46 -65.37 -10.50
N LEU A 395 40.54 -64.25 -11.23
CA LEU A 395 41.51 -64.04 -12.30
C LEU A 395 42.95 -64.01 -11.77
N SER A 396 43.19 -63.43 -10.59
CA SER A 396 44.52 -63.43 -9.97
C SER A 396 45.01 -64.85 -9.67
N LEU A 397 44.16 -65.68 -9.04
CA LEU A 397 44.49 -67.09 -8.75
C LEU A 397 44.64 -67.90 -10.04
N LEU A 398 43.71 -67.74 -10.99
CA LEU A 398 43.74 -68.45 -12.26
C LEU A 398 44.92 -68.03 -13.14
N GLY A 399 45.35 -66.76 -13.07
CA GLY A 399 46.51 -66.24 -13.79
C GLY A 399 47.81 -66.88 -13.33
N VAL A 400 48.04 -67.00 -12.02
CA VAL A 400 49.22 -67.70 -11.48
C VAL A 400 49.22 -69.17 -11.91
N PHE A 401 48.06 -69.83 -11.86
CA PHE A 401 47.90 -71.21 -12.33
C PHE A 401 48.23 -71.35 -13.83
N LEU A 402 47.70 -70.45 -14.67
CA LEU A 402 47.91 -70.44 -16.11
C LEU A 402 49.37 -70.20 -16.50
N LEU A 403 50.11 -69.37 -15.75
CA LEU A 403 51.54 -69.16 -15.99
C LEU A 403 52.33 -70.47 -15.91
N PHE A 404 52.06 -71.30 -14.89
CA PHE A 404 52.79 -72.55 -14.69
C PHE A 404 52.43 -73.60 -15.75
N VAL A 405 51.14 -73.82 -15.96
CA VAL A 405 50.66 -74.83 -16.93
C VAL A 405 50.96 -74.42 -18.37
N GLY A 406 50.87 -73.11 -18.67
CA GLY A 406 51.25 -72.53 -19.95
C GLY A 406 52.74 -72.66 -20.23
N HIS A 407 53.61 -72.34 -19.26
CA HIS A 407 55.05 -72.54 -19.40
C HIS A 407 55.37 -74.00 -19.72
N ARG A 408 54.78 -74.97 -19.00
CA ARG A 408 54.99 -76.41 -19.26
C ARG A 408 54.54 -76.82 -20.67
N THR A 409 53.39 -76.32 -21.12
CA THR A 409 52.83 -76.64 -22.45
C THR A 409 53.68 -76.05 -23.58
N LEU A 410 54.08 -74.78 -23.46
CA LEU A 410 54.92 -74.09 -24.46
C LEU A 410 56.34 -74.66 -24.50
N SER A 411 56.94 -74.98 -23.34
CA SER A 411 58.25 -75.63 -23.27
C SER A 411 58.24 -77.02 -23.91
N HIS A 412 57.18 -77.80 -23.73
CA HIS A 412 57.02 -79.08 -24.43
C HIS A 412 56.90 -78.89 -25.94
N LEU A 413 56.12 -77.91 -26.39
CA LEU A 413 55.97 -77.60 -27.82
C LEU A 413 57.31 -77.18 -28.45
N ALA A 414 58.08 -76.33 -27.78
CA ALA A 414 59.40 -75.92 -28.22
C ALA A 414 60.38 -77.10 -28.30
N ALA A 415 60.40 -77.97 -27.29
CA ALA A 415 61.24 -79.17 -27.28
C ALA A 415 60.87 -80.16 -28.40
N ALA A 416 59.57 -80.37 -28.65
CA ALA A 416 59.09 -81.20 -29.76
C ALA A 416 59.46 -80.60 -31.13
N SER A 417 59.34 -79.28 -31.29
CA SER A 417 59.76 -78.57 -32.51
C SER A 417 61.27 -78.65 -32.74
N ASN A 418 62.08 -78.56 -31.69
CA ASN A 418 63.54 -78.66 -31.81
C ASN A 418 63.97 -80.08 -32.19
N LYS A 419 63.32 -81.11 -31.63
CA LYS A 419 63.53 -82.51 -32.03
C LYS A 419 63.15 -82.78 -33.49
N LEU A 420 62.09 -82.15 -34.00
CA LEU A 420 61.66 -82.27 -35.40
C LEU A 420 62.59 -81.54 -36.38
N LYS A 421 63.30 -80.48 -35.94
CA LYS A 421 64.29 -79.76 -36.76
C LYS A 421 65.67 -80.40 -36.75
N SER A 422 65.99 -81.18 -35.71
CA SER A 422 67.27 -81.90 -35.57
C SER A 422 67.23 -83.34 -36.09
N ALA A 423 66.04 -83.84 -36.43
CA ALA A 423 65.79 -85.11 -37.11
C ALA A 423 65.54 -84.83 -38.59
#